data_AF-A0A971B1Z8-F1
#
_entry.id   AF-A0A971B1Z8-F1
#
_cell.length_a   1.000
_cell.length_b   1.000
_cell.length_c   1.000
_cell.angle_alpha   90.00
_cell.angle_beta   90.00
_cell.angle_gamma   90.00
#
_symmetry.space_group_name_H-M   'P 1'
#
loop_
_entity.id
_entity.type
_entity.pdbx_description
1 polymer ?
#
loop_
_entity_poly.entity_id
_entity_poly.type
_entity_poly.pdbx_seq_one_letter_code
_entity_poly.pdbx_strand_id
1 'polypeptide(L)'
;MAKNGTKSLVRNAICLVLYLLPLFYVSQILAVAIHEIFGHGLAALALGGSFDGCGMRWDGMGWAYASLPPRASTTANVLFLAAGVTATISSGLVFLVLAYWLRNRVAVRLGLLVLAFSCLMEGIPYIFWNSYHPTPPGDIGRILALWCGDQAPQGSLPQLMLLIGSGIPFVAGTYLFCALIFQGIEQVLNDGERLQPWARFWILLLFLAMPGAASWFLFDWNQLAPGIGILPCIAGAMSIVLSSAILYRFSLPLNRGLSNQMPTRWHLVASWSLVFFVAVPSVLWFQNGVKWT
;
A
#
# COMPACT_ATOMS: atom_id res chain seq x y z
N MET A 1 -37.07 2.70 -21.43
CA MET A 1 -36.70 2.26 -20.06
C MET A 1 -35.22 2.45 -19.68
N ALA A 2 -34.34 3.03 -20.52
CA ALA A 2 -32.89 3.14 -20.22
C ALA A 2 -32.45 4.33 -19.33
N LYS A 3 -33.27 5.40 -19.16
CA LYS A 3 -32.82 6.63 -18.48
C LYS A 3 -32.64 6.50 -16.95
N ASN A 4 -33.24 5.50 -16.31
CA ASN A 4 -33.12 5.32 -14.85
C ASN A 4 -31.82 4.59 -14.45
N GLY A 5 -31.22 3.79 -15.34
CA GLY A 5 -29.99 3.04 -15.05
C GLY A 5 -28.77 3.93 -14.87
N THR A 6 -28.56 4.92 -15.75
CA THR A 6 -27.39 5.79 -15.71
C THR A 6 -27.33 6.65 -14.45
N LYS A 7 -28.47 7.20 -14.00
CA LYS A 7 -28.54 8.00 -12.77
C LYS A 7 -28.20 7.17 -11.53
N SER A 8 -28.63 5.90 -11.50
CA SER A 8 -28.29 4.97 -10.42
C SER A 8 -26.79 4.66 -10.39
N LEU A 9 -26.19 4.37 -11.55
CA LEU A 9 -24.76 4.08 -11.67
C LEU A 9 -23.88 5.24 -11.17
N VAL A 10 -24.16 6.47 -11.60
CA VAL A 10 -23.39 7.66 -11.20
C VAL A 10 -23.47 7.87 -9.69
N ARG A 11 -24.67 7.79 -9.11
CA ARG A 11 -24.86 7.90 -7.65
C ARG A 11 -24.06 6.82 -6.91
N ASN A 12 -24.11 5.58 -7.38
CA ASN A 12 -23.40 4.47 -6.75
C ASN A 12 -21.88 4.63 -6.86
N ALA A 13 -21.38 5.10 -8.01
CA ALA A 13 -19.97 5.43 -8.19
C ALA A 13 -19.53 6.54 -7.24
N ILE A 14 -20.30 7.63 -7.11
CA ILE A 14 -20.00 8.70 -6.15
C ILE A 14 -19.94 8.16 -4.72
N CYS A 15 -20.91 7.32 -4.31
CA CYS A 15 -20.92 6.69 -2.99
C CYS A 15 -19.66 5.84 -2.76
N LEU A 16 -19.24 5.06 -3.76
CA LEU A 16 -18.01 4.28 -3.68
C LEU A 16 -16.76 5.16 -3.60
N VAL A 17 -16.68 6.25 -4.36
CA VAL A 17 -15.56 7.21 -4.25
C VAL A 17 -15.50 7.78 -2.84
N LEU A 18 -16.62 8.28 -2.32
CA LEU A 18 -16.71 8.84 -0.97
C LEU A 18 -16.40 7.82 0.12
N TYR A 19 -16.59 6.52 -0.16
CA TYR A 19 -16.22 5.45 0.76
C TYR A 19 -14.73 5.10 0.68
N LEU A 20 -14.19 4.92 -0.52
CA LEU A 20 -12.83 4.40 -0.73
C LEU A 20 -11.75 5.46 -0.57
N LEU A 21 -12.00 6.70 -0.99
CA LEU A 21 -11.02 7.79 -0.88
C LEU A 21 -10.47 7.97 0.55
N PRO A 22 -11.31 8.10 1.60
CA PRO A 22 -10.80 8.19 2.97
C PRO A 22 -10.04 6.93 3.41
N LEU A 23 -10.45 5.75 2.92
CA LEU A 23 -9.78 4.50 3.26
C LEU A 23 -8.40 4.38 2.64
N PHE A 24 -8.18 4.86 1.41
CA PHE A 24 -6.85 4.91 0.79
C PHE A 24 -5.88 5.79 1.58
N TYR A 25 -6.36 6.94 2.07
CA TYR A 25 -5.55 7.81 2.92
C TYR A 25 -5.20 7.12 4.25
N VAL A 26 -6.22 6.63 4.96
CA VAL A 26 -6.03 5.95 6.25
C VAL A 26 -5.14 4.72 6.11
N SER A 27 -5.30 3.94 5.04
CA SER A 27 -4.49 2.73 4.82
C SER A 27 -3.03 3.04 4.55
N GLN A 28 -2.72 4.14 3.85
CA GLN A 28 -1.35 4.58 3.63
C GLN A 28 -0.69 4.98 4.97
N ILE A 29 -1.35 5.81 5.77
CA ILE A 29 -0.83 6.21 7.09
C ILE A 29 -0.67 5.00 8.02
N LEU A 30 -1.63 4.08 8.00
CA LEU A 30 -1.56 2.85 8.80
C LEU A 30 -0.42 1.92 8.33
N ALA A 31 -0.16 1.82 7.03
CA ALA A 31 0.96 1.03 6.51
C ALA A 31 2.30 1.57 7.04
N VAL A 32 2.49 2.89 7.06
CA VAL A 32 3.67 3.54 7.66
C VAL A 32 3.74 3.28 9.16
N ALA A 33 2.61 3.39 9.87
CA ALA A 33 2.56 3.07 11.30
C ALA A 33 2.97 1.60 11.56
N ILE A 34 2.50 0.68 10.73
CA ILE A 34 2.89 -0.74 10.80
C ILE A 34 4.39 -0.89 10.55
N HIS A 35 4.96 -0.20 9.56
CA HIS A 35 6.39 -0.25 9.26
C HIS A 35 7.24 0.27 10.43
N GLU A 36 6.97 1.49 10.87
CA GLU A 36 7.80 2.20 11.85
C GLU A 36 7.58 1.72 13.28
N ILE A 37 6.31 1.59 13.70
CA ILE A 37 5.97 1.29 15.10
C ILE A 37 5.98 -0.22 15.33
N PHE A 38 5.21 -0.98 14.55
CA PHE A 38 5.12 -2.43 14.76
C PHE A 38 6.32 -3.19 14.20
N GLY A 39 6.93 -2.70 13.12
CA GLY A 39 8.17 -3.26 12.58
C GLY A 39 9.36 -2.82 13.42
N HIS A 40 9.91 -1.64 13.16
CA HIS A 40 11.15 -1.19 13.80
C HIS A 40 11.02 -1.02 15.32
N GLY A 41 9.93 -0.42 15.81
CA GLY A 41 9.72 -0.20 17.24
C GLY A 41 9.72 -1.50 18.06
N LEU A 42 8.86 -2.47 17.69
CA LEU A 42 8.82 -3.76 18.39
C LEU A 42 10.13 -4.56 18.20
N ALA A 43 10.74 -4.52 17.02
CA ALA A 43 12.00 -5.20 16.79
C ALA A 43 13.15 -4.62 17.64
N ALA A 44 13.23 -3.30 17.79
CA ALA A 44 14.21 -2.67 18.65
C ALA A 44 14.05 -3.13 20.10
N LEU A 45 12.83 -3.11 20.64
CA LEU A 45 12.54 -3.57 21.99
C LEU A 45 12.87 -5.06 22.17
N ALA A 46 12.48 -5.91 21.22
CA ALA A 46 12.73 -7.35 21.26
C ALA A 46 14.23 -7.70 21.20
N LEU A 47 15.04 -6.86 20.54
CA LEU A 47 16.48 -7.02 20.41
C LEU A 47 17.28 -6.30 21.51
N GLY A 48 16.60 -5.84 22.57
CA GLY A 48 17.22 -5.21 23.74
C GLY A 48 17.62 -3.75 23.53
N GLY A 49 17.08 -3.10 22.50
CA GLY A 49 17.26 -1.69 22.19
C GLY A 49 16.23 -0.78 22.85
N SER A 50 16.03 0.39 22.26
CA SER A 50 15.04 1.40 22.69
C SER A 50 14.13 1.79 21.54
N PHE A 51 12.89 2.12 21.88
CA PHE A 51 11.94 2.73 20.97
C PHE A 51 11.35 3.96 21.65
N ASP A 52 11.90 5.12 21.29
CA ASP A 52 11.55 6.39 21.90
C ASP A 52 10.31 7.01 21.25
N GLY A 53 9.81 6.46 20.15
CA GLY A 53 8.59 6.90 19.47
C GLY A 53 8.75 7.00 17.96
N CYS A 54 7.88 7.74 17.29
CA CYS A 54 7.88 7.85 15.82
C CYS A 54 7.48 9.23 15.33
N GLY A 55 7.95 9.58 14.14
CA GLY A 55 7.45 10.68 13.33
C GLY A 55 6.63 10.18 12.16
N MET A 56 5.59 10.94 11.81
CA MET A 56 4.70 10.61 10.70
C MET A 56 4.16 11.89 10.08
N ARG A 57 4.29 11.99 8.77
CA ARG A 57 3.80 13.12 7.98
C ARG A 57 2.47 12.74 7.33
N TRP A 58 1.71 13.79 7.01
CA TRP A 58 0.40 13.65 6.39
C TRP A 58 0.45 13.11 4.95
N ASP A 59 1.62 13.16 4.31
CA ASP A 59 1.89 12.64 2.96
C ASP A 59 2.22 11.14 2.94
N GLY A 60 2.21 10.47 4.10
CA GLY A 60 2.53 9.06 4.21
C GLY A 60 4.03 8.77 4.33
N MET A 61 4.85 9.76 4.70
CA MET A 61 6.22 9.51 5.16
C MET A 61 6.27 9.29 6.67
N GLY A 62 7.21 8.47 7.14
CA GLY A 62 7.41 8.23 8.57
C GLY A 62 8.84 7.82 8.90
N TRP A 63 9.16 7.83 10.18
CA TRP A 63 10.41 7.32 10.71
C TRP A 63 10.26 6.91 12.17
N ALA A 64 10.93 5.84 12.57
CA ALA A 64 11.04 5.42 13.96
C ALA A 64 12.24 6.06 14.65
N TYR A 65 12.03 6.57 15.86
CA TYR A 65 13.11 6.86 16.80
C TYR A 65 13.43 5.59 17.58
N ALA A 66 14.00 4.62 16.88
CA ALA A 66 14.38 3.32 17.42
C ALA A 66 15.89 3.12 17.30
N SER A 67 16.51 2.51 18.31
CA SER A 67 17.93 2.19 18.27
C SER A 67 18.23 0.84 18.89
N LEU A 68 19.21 0.14 18.33
CA LEU A 68 19.77 -1.07 18.93
C LEU A 68 20.93 -0.71 19.88
N PRO A 69 21.32 -1.61 20.81
CA PRO A 69 22.51 -1.43 21.62
C PRO A 69 23.76 -1.21 20.73
N PRO A 70 24.74 -0.36 21.15
CA PRO A 70 25.92 -0.04 20.33
C PRO A 70 26.78 -1.24 19.90
N ARG A 71 26.64 -2.37 20.59
CA ARG A 71 27.37 -3.63 20.32
C ARG A 71 26.46 -4.72 19.74
N ALA A 72 25.31 -4.36 19.17
CA ALA A 72 24.42 -5.31 18.52
C ALA A 72 25.13 -6.04 17.38
N SER A 73 24.89 -7.34 17.25
CA SER A 73 25.47 -8.15 16.18
C SER A 73 24.97 -7.73 14.80
N THR A 74 25.69 -8.09 13.74
CA THR A 74 25.24 -7.87 12.35
C THR A 74 23.86 -8.49 12.11
N THR A 75 23.61 -9.69 12.64
CA THR A 75 22.30 -10.35 12.55
C THR A 75 21.19 -9.54 13.22
N ALA A 76 21.42 -8.98 14.40
CA ALA A 76 20.44 -8.14 15.08
C ALA A 76 20.13 -6.87 14.27
N ASN A 77 21.16 -6.23 13.69
CA ASN A 77 20.98 -5.08 12.80
C ASN A 77 20.15 -5.43 11.56
N VAL A 78 20.44 -6.57 10.91
CA VAL A 78 19.68 -7.04 9.75
C VAL A 78 18.21 -7.32 10.11
N LEU A 79 17.97 -7.99 11.24
CA LEU A 79 16.60 -8.27 11.71
C LEU A 79 15.83 -6.98 12.01
N PHE A 80 16.47 -6.02 12.68
CA PHE A 80 15.88 -4.71 12.97
C PHE A 80 15.53 -3.93 11.70
N LEU A 81 16.44 -3.88 10.72
CA LEU A 81 16.20 -3.21 9.44
C LEU A 81 15.11 -3.93 8.64
N ALA A 82 15.10 -5.27 8.59
CA ALA A 82 14.10 -6.03 7.86
C ALA A 82 12.70 -5.99 8.50
N ALA A 83 12.59 -5.58 9.77
CA ALA A 83 11.36 -5.67 10.54
C ALA A 83 10.23 -4.81 9.97
N GLY A 84 10.49 -3.57 9.55
CA GLY A 84 9.49 -2.68 8.96
C GLY A 84 8.82 -3.30 7.73
N VAL A 85 9.64 -3.64 6.74
CA VAL A 85 9.21 -4.30 5.51
C VAL A 85 8.50 -5.64 5.77
N THR A 86 9.00 -6.43 6.72
CA THR A 86 8.38 -7.72 7.07
C THR A 86 7.01 -7.52 7.70
N ALA A 87 6.85 -6.53 8.58
CA ALA A 87 5.60 -6.22 9.25
C ALA A 87 4.52 -5.75 8.26
N THR A 88 4.88 -4.90 7.29
CA THR A 88 3.93 -4.43 6.27
C THR A 88 3.53 -5.54 5.31
N ILE A 89 4.47 -6.34 4.81
CA ILE A 89 4.15 -7.50 3.95
C ILE A 89 3.24 -8.50 4.70
N SER A 90 3.59 -8.85 5.94
CA SER A 90 2.82 -9.80 6.74
C SER A 90 1.41 -9.30 7.02
N SER A 91 1.27 -8.03 7.40
CA SER A 91 -0.04 -7.40 7.64
C SER A 91 -0.87 -7.35 6.36
N GLY A 92 -0.26 -7.01 5.22
CA GLY A 92 -0.95 -6.99 3.94
C GLY A 92 -1.45 -8.36 3.50
N LEU A 93 -0.67 -9.43 3.72
CA LEU A 93 -1.12 -10.81 3.50
C LEU A 93 -2.28 -11.19 4.42
N VAL A 94 -2.23 -10.83 5.71
CA VAL A 94 -3.33 -11.04 6.66
C VAL A 94 -4.59 -10.33 6.18
N PHE A 95 -4.50 -9.05 5.79
CA PHE A 95 -5.65 -8.31 5.26
C PHE A 95 -6.20 -8.91 3.98
N LEU A 96 -5.35 -9.43 3.09
CA LEU A 96 -5.77 -10.12 1.87
C LEU A 96 -6.55 -11.41 2.20
N VAL A 97 -6.06 -12.20 3.16
CA VAL A 97 -6.75 -13.42 3.65
C VAL A 97 -8.10 -13.03 4.26
N LEU A 98 -8.15 -12.01 5.11
CA LEU A 98 -9.39 -11.51 5.70
C LEU A 98 -10.37 -11.00 4.63
N ALA A 99 -9.88 -10.32 3.60
CA ALA A 99 -10.71 -9.88 2.48
C ALA A 99 -11.33 -11.07 1.73
N TYR A 100 -10.58 -12.16 1.56
CA TYR A 100 -11.10 -13.40 0.96
C TYR A 100 -12.16 -14.09 1.85
N TRP A 101 -11.96 -14.09 3.17
CA TRP A 101 -12.89 -14.68 4.14
C TRP A 101 -14.18 -13.88 4.22
N LEU A 102 -14.07 -12.55 4.20
CA LEU A 102 -15.19 -11.61 4.26
C LEU A 102 -15.74 -11.24 2.88
N ARG A 103 -15.53 -12.10 1.87
CA ARG A 103 -15.95 -11.84 0.48
C ARG A 103 -17.45 -11.56 0.30
N ASN A 104 -18.28 -12.04 1.23
CA ASN A 104 -19.73 -11.81 1.22
C ASN A 104 -20.13 -10.40 1.67
N ARG A 105 -19.20 -9.61 2.23
CA ARG A 105 -19.44 -8.24 2.71
C ARG A 105 -18.61 -7.27 1.87
N VAL A 106 -19.11 -6.91 0.68
CA VAL A 106 -18.28 -6.25 -0.34
C VAL A 106 -17.68 -4.92 0.12
N ALA A 107 -18.40 -4.10 0.87
CA ALA A 107 -17.83 -2.86 1.43
C ALA A 107 -16.61 -3.13 2.34
N VAL A 108 -16.74 -4.08 3.27
CA VAL A 108 -15.65 -4.47 4.19
C VAL A 108 -14.49 -5.10 3.42
N ARG A 109 -14.80 -5.99 2.47
CA ARG A 109 -13.81 -6.59 1.57
C ARG A 109 -13.00 -5.53 0.83
N LEU A 110 -13.67 -4.53 0.23
CA LEU A 110 -13.00 -3.46 -0.50
C LEU A 110 -12.07 -2.65 0.42
N GLY A 111 -12.51 -2.34 1.65
CA GLY A 111 -11.64 -1.67 2.63
C GLY A 111 -10.41 -2.50 3.01
N LEU A 112 -10.59 -3.81 3.21
CA LEU A 112 -9.48 -4.73 3.47
C LEU A 112 -8.54 -4.90 2.27
N LEU A 113 -9.06 -4.87 1.04
CA LEU A 113 -8.23 -4.91 -0.17
C LEU A 113 -7.41 -3.63 -0.31
N VAL A 114 -7.97 -2.46 0.03
CA VAL A 114 -7.24 -1.19 0.05
C VAL A 114 -6.14 -1.23 1.11
N LEU A 115 -6.43 -1.72 2.32
CA LEU A 115 -5.43 -1.93 3.38
C LEU A 115 -4.31 -2.90 2.96
N ALA A 116 -4.69 -4.05 2.40
CA ALA A 116 -3.76 -5.05 1.89
C ALA A 116 -2.85 -4.47 0.82
N PHE A 117 -3.44 -3.73 -0.13
CA PHE A 117 -2.71 -3.05 -1.19
C PHE A 117 -1.73 -2.04 -0.62
N SER A 118 -2.16 -1.12 0.25
CA SER A 118 -1.26 -0.12 0.85
C SER A 118 -0.09 -0.75 1.61
N CYS A 119 -0.32 -1.81 2.40
CA CYS A 119 0.75 -2.46 3.15
C CYS A 119 1.76 -3.19 2.24
N LEU A 120 1.28 -3.89 1.21
CA LEU A 120 2.16 -4.61 0.29
C LEU A 120 2.87 -3.68 -0.69
N MET A 121 2.22 -2.58 -1.08
CA MET A 121 2.80 -1.55 -1.92
C MET A 121 3.77 -0.64 -1.18
N GLU A 122 3.73 -0.61 0.15
CA GLU A 122 4.85 -0.11 0.92
C GLU A 122 6.00 -1.14 0.83
N GLY A 123 5.87 -2.30 1.48
CA GLY A 123 7.01 -3.22 1.63
C GLY A 123 7.65 -3.73 0.34
N ILE A 124 6.88 -4.14 -0.67
CA ILE A 124 7.45 -4.80 -1.87
C ILE A 124 8.17 -3.80 -2.80
N PRO A 125 7.55 -2.69 -3.24
CA PRO A 125 8.26 -1.63 -3.96
C PRO A 125 9.45 -1.06 -3.21
N TYR A 126 9.35 -0.94 -1.89
CA TYR A 126 10.49 -0.54 -1.05
C TYR A 126 11.67 -1.48 -1.28
N ILE A 127 11.48 -2.80 -1.16
CA ILE A 127 12.55 -3.77 -1.43
C ILE A 127 13.09 -3.59 -2.85
N PHE A 128 12.22 -3.46 -3.84
CA PHE A 128 12.61 -3.39 -5.24
C PHE A 128 13.48 -2.16 -5.52
N TRP A 129 12.97 -0.96 -5.24
CA TRP A 129 13.68 0.29 -5.57
C TRP A 129 14.92 0.49 -4.71
N ASN A 130 14.86 0.09 -3.45
CA ASN A 130 16.00 0.21 -2.55
C ASN A 130 17.10 -0.84 -2.84
N SER A 131 16.75 -1.97 -3.47
CA SER A 131 17.73 -2.90 -4.05
C SER A 131 18.25 -2.44 -5.41
N TYR A 132 17.44 -1.74 -6.21
CA TYR A 132 17.84 -1.22 -7.52
C TYR A 132 18.92 -0.14 -7.39
N HIS A 133 18.77 0.76 -6.42
CA HIS A 133 19.73 1.83 -6.16
C HIS A 133 20.08 1.95 -4.65
N PRO A 134 20.93 1.04 -4.14
CA PRO A 134 21.29 1.00 -2.72
C PRO A 134 22.48 1.92 -2.40
N THR A 135 22.32 3.06 -1.73
CA THR A 135 23.47 3.92 -1.33
C THR A 135 23.24 4.91 -0.18
N PRO A 136 23.63 4.55 1.04
CA PRO A 136 22.58 4.13 1.97
C PRO A 136 21.33 4.99 1.79
N PRO A 137 20.21 4.41 1.33
CA PRO A 137 18.99 4.84 1.98
C PRO A 137 18.15 3.64 2.30
N GLY A 138 17.23 3.84 3.23
CA GLY A 138 16.33 2.79 3.67
C GLY A 138 16.99 1.56 4.28
N ASP A 139 16.13 0.61 4.61
CA ASP A 139 16.47 -0.60 5.34
C ASP A 139 17.26 -1.58 4.49
N ILE A 140 16.87 -1.76 3.23
CA ILE A 140 17.41 -2.79 2.34
C ILE A 140 18.79 -2.40 1.84
N GLY A 141 19.03 -1.13 1.52
CA GLY A 141 20.35 -0.61 1.17
C GLY A 141 21.34 -0.79 2.33
N ARG A 142 20.89 -0.56 3.58
CA ARG A 142 21.70 -0.81 4.78
C ARG A 142 21.96 -2.30 5.02
N ILE A 143 20.97 -3.16 4.80
CA ILE A 143 21.16 -4.62 4.86
C ILE A 143 22.20 -5.08 3.82
N LEU A 144 22.11 -4.58 2.59
CA LEU A 144 23.08 -4.88 1.54
C LEU A 144 24.47 -4.39 1.90
N ALA A 145 24.61 -3.22 2.52
CA ALA A 145 25.89 -2.72 3.02
C ALA A 145 26.47 -3.62 4.12
N LEU A 146 25.64 -4.13 5.04
CA LEU A 146 26.07 -5.07 6.08
C LEU A 146 26.52 -6.42 5.53
N TRP A 147 25.92 -6.90 4.44
CA TRP A 147 26.28 -8.19 3.82
C TRP A 147 27.43 -8.11 2.81
N CYS A 148 27.50 -7.02 2.05
CA CYS A 148 28.40 -6.88 0.91
C CYS A 148 29.50 -5.81 1.10
N GLY A 149 29.49 -5.07 2.21
CA GLY A 149 30.35 -3.92 2.48
C GLY A 149 29.75 -2.59 2.03
N ASP A 150 30.36 -1.47 2.46
CA ASP A 150 29.86 -0.09 2.26
C ASP A 150 29.61 0.32 0.80
N GLN A 151 30.22 -0.41 -0.14
CA GLN A 151 29.92 -0.33 -1.56
C GLN A 151 29.50 -1.71 -2.07
N ALA A 152 28.27 -2.13 -1.73
CA ALA A 152 27.70 -3.34 -2.28
C ALA A 152 27.85 -3.30 -3.81
N PRO A 153 28.66 -4.20 -4.42
CA PRO A 153 28.95 -4.10 -5.83
C PRO A 153 27.64 -4.25 -6.62
N GLN A 154 27.41 -3.35 -7.56
CA GLN A 154 26.27 -3.44 -8.45
C GLN A 154 26.27 -4.81 -9.12
N GLY A 155 25.16 -5.53 -9.00
CA GLY A 155 25.03 -6.89 -9.52
C GLY A 155 25.49 -7.99 -8.57
N SER A 156 25.73 -7.69 -7.28
CA SER A 156 25.97 -8.73 -6.28
C SER A 156 24.78 -9.71 -6.21
N LEU A 157 25.05 -10.98 -5.90
CA LEU A 157 24.02 -12.02 -5.87
C LEU A 157 22.86 -11.68 -4.90
N PRO A 158 23.09 -11.17 -3.67
CA PRO A 158 22.01 -10.78 -2.77
C PRO A 158 21.13 -9.65 -3.35
N GLN A 159 21.75 -8.65 -3.98
CA GLN A 159 21.04 -7.56 -4.64
C GLN A 159 20.14 -8.09 -5.76
N LEU A 160 20.67 -8.97 -6.62
CA LEU A 160 19.91 -9.55 -7.72
C LEU A 160 18.74 -10.42 -7.21
N MET A 161 18.97 -11.20 -6.15
CA MET A 161 17.92 -11.99 -5.50
C MET A 161 16.79 -11.11 -4.96
N LEU A 162 17.11 -10.00 -4.29
CA LEU A 162 16.12 -9.06 -3.77
C LEU A 162 15.38 -8.34 -4.91
N LEU A 163 16.08 -7.95 -5.97
CA LEU A 163 15.49 -7.32 -7.15
C LEU A 163 14.48 -8.22 -7.86
N ILE A 164 14.87 -9.46 -8.16
CA ILE A 164 13.98 -10.42 -8.83
C ILE A 164 12.86 -10.83 -7.87
N GLY A 165 13.21 -11.13 -6.62
CA GLY A 165 12.31 -11.59 -5.57
C GLY A 165 11.25 -10.58 -5.19
N SER A 166 11.51 -9.28 -5.32
CA SER A 166 10.51 -8.22 -5.11
C SER A 166 9.86 -7.72 -6.40
N GLY A 167 10.59 -7.71 -7.53
CA GLY A 167 10.08 -7.24 -8.82
C GLY A 167 8.95 -8.09 -9.37
N ILE A 168 9.04 -9.42 -9.25
CA ILE A 168 7.96 -10.33 -9.70
C ILE A 168 6.69 -10.11 -8.86
N PRO A 169 6.73 -10.18 -7.51
CA PRO A 169 5.58 -9.86 -6.67
C PRO A 169 5.08 -8.44 -6.83
N PHE A 170 5.93 -7.46 -7.12
CA PHE A 170 5.51 -6.09 -7.37
C PHE A 170 4.58 -6.01 -8.58
N VAL A 171 5.00 -6.54 -9.74
CA VAL A 171 4.18 -6.52 -10.96
C VAL A 171 2.94 -7.40 -10.81
N ALA A 172 3.10 -8.63 -10.32
CA ALA A 172 2.00 -9.58 -10.16
C ALA A 172 0.98 -9.11 -9.11
N GLY A 173 1.47 -8.59 -7.98
CA GLY A 173 0.67 -8.03 -6.91
C GLY A 173 -0.11 -6.81 -7.36
N THR A 174 0.54 -5.87 -8.06
CA THR A 174 -0.14 -4.69 -8.62
C THR A 174 -1.31 -5.08 -9.51
N TYR A 175 -1.10 -6.02 -10.42
CA TYR A 175 -2.17 -6.54 -11.28
C TYR A 175 -3.28 -7.22 -10.44
N LEU A 176 -2.92 -8.12 -9.53
CA LEU A 176 -3.86 -8.86 -8.71
C LEU A 176 -4.73 -7.94 -7.84
N PHE A 177 -4.15 -6.93 -7.19
CA PHE A 177 -4.90 -5.98 -6.37
C PHE A 177 -5.82 -5.11 -7.21
N CYS A 178 -5.34 -4.56 -8.32
CA CYS A 178 -6.18 -3.85 -9.28
C CYS A 178 -7.35 -4.75 -9.72
N ALA A 179 -7.08 -6.02 -10.02
CA ALA A 179 -8.10 -6.97 -10.45
C ALA A 179 -9.15 -7.24 -9.38
N LEU A 180 -8.73 -7.46 -8.12
CA LEU A 180 -9.62 -7.75 -7.00
C LEU A 180 -10.45 -6.54 -6.58
N ILE A 181 -9.85 -5.35 -6.53
CA ILE A 181 -10.55 -4.09 -6.25
C ILE A 181 -11.57 -3.82 -7.36
N PHE A 182 -11.15 -3.92 -8.61
CA PHE A 182 -12.01 -3.69 -9.76
C PHE A 182 -13.19 -4.68 -9.79
N GLN A 183 -12.93 -5.96 -9.53
CA GLN A 183 -13.98 -6.97 -9.42
C GLN A 183 -15.00 -6.61 -8.32
N GLY A 184 -14.54 -6.11 -7.16
CA GLY A 184 -15.42 -5.65 -6.09
C GLY A 184 -16.23 -4.40 -6.49
N ILE A 185 -15.63 -3.47 -7.22
CA ILE A 185 -16.33 -2.29 -7.73
C ILE A 185 -17.40 -2.68 -8.76
N GLU A 186 -17.08 -3.57 -9.72
CA GLU A 186 -18.07 -4.05 -10.70
C GLU A 186 -19.24 -4.76 -10.01
N GLN A 187 -18.95 -5.59 -9.00
CA GLN A 187 -19.98 -6.28 -8.22
C GLN A 187 -20.97 -5.30 -7.59
N VAL A 188 -20.47 -4.20 -7.03
CA VAL A 188 -21.30 -3.18 -6.39
C VAL A 188 -22.06 -2.32 -7.40
N LEU A 189 -21.44 -1.99 -8.53
CA LEU A 189 -22.02 -1.03 -9.48
C LEU A 189 -23.05 -1.62 -10.44
N ASN A 190 -23.00 -2.93 -10.68
CA ASN A 190 -23.83 -3.58 -11.71
C ASN A 190 -24.34 -4.95 -11.26
N ASP A 191 -24.67 -5.07 -9.98
CA ASP A 191 -25.31 -6.24 -9.38
C ASP A 191 -24.63 -7.59 -9.72
N GLY A 192 -23.29 -7.61 -9.74
CA GLY A 192 -22.52 -8.83 -10.04
C GLY A 192 -22.45 -9.19 -11.53
N GLU A 193 -22.95 -8.32 -12.41
CA GLU A 193 -22.77 -8.40 -13.86
C GLU A 193 -21.64 -7.47 -14.34
N ARG A 194 -21.10 -7.74 -15.53
CA ARG A 194 -20.02 -6.91 -16.11
C ARG A 194 -20.57 -5.56 -16.56
N LEU A 195 -19.84 -4.49 -16.25
CA LEU A 195 -20.17 -3.15 -16.73
C LEU A 195 -20.09 -3.09 -18.25
N GLN A 196 -20.93 -2.23 -18.84
CA GLN A 196 -20.84 -1.88 -20.26
C GLN A 196 -19.45 -1.28 -20.58
N PRO A 197 -18.89 -1.50 -21.78
CA PRO A 197 -17.51 -1.11 -22.09
C PRO A 197 -17.17 0.35 -21.78
N TRP A 198 -18.06 1.29 -22.10
CA TRP A 198 -17.85 2.71 -21.83
C TRP A 198 -17.81 3.02 -20.32
N ALA A 199 -18.69 2.41 -19.52
CA ALA A 199 -18.73 2.61 -18.07
C ALA A 199 -17.50 1.99 -17.42
N ARG A 200 -17.12 0.79 -17.88
CA ARG A 200 -15.92 0.07 -17.47
C ARG A 200 -14.65 0.89 -17.68
N PHE A 201 -14.50 1.53 -18.84
CA PHE A 201 -13.39 2.45 -19.11
C PHE A 201 -13.29 3.55 -18.06
N TRP A 202 -14.40 4.26 -17.79
CA TRP A 202 -14.41 5.34 -16.80
C TRP A 202 -14.14 4.85 -15.38
N ILE A 203 -14.69 3.70 -14.98
CA ILE A 203 -14.45 3.13 -13.66
C ILE A 203 -12.98 2.73 -13.49
N LEU A 204 -12.38 2.07 -14.48
CA LEU A 204 -10.95 1.75 -14.45
C LEU A 204 -10.09 3.01 -14.36
N LEU A 205 -10.44 4.05 -15.14
CA LEU A 205 -9.73 5.31 -15.11
C LEU A 205 -9.83 6.01 -13.74
N LEU A 206 -11.05 6.13 -13.20
CA LEU A 206 -11.36 6.92 -12.01
C LEU A 206 -11.02 6.22 -10.69
N PHE A 207 -11.10 4.89 -10.63
CA PHE A 207 -10.89 4.14 -9.39
C PHE A 207 -9.53 3.44 -9.31
N LEU A 208 -8.84 3.23 -10.44
CA LEU A 208 -7.55 2.54 -10.46
C LEU A 208 -6.47 3.39 -11.10
N ALA A 209 -6.60 3.72 -12.38
CA ALA A 209 -5.52 4.32 -13.15
C ALA A 209 -5.08 5.67 -12.59
N MET A 210 -5.99 6.63 -12.45
CA MET A 210 -5.65 7.97 -11.95
C MET A 210 -5.25 7.98 -10.48
N PRO A 211 -6.03 7.39 -9.53
CA PRO A 211 -5.64 7.42 -8.12
C PRO A 211 -4.34 6.65 -7.86
N GLY A 212 -4.17 5.48 -8.49
CA GLY A 212 -2.97 4.69 -8.37
C GLY A 212 -1.75 5.40 -8.96
N ALA A 213 -1.85 5.96 -10.18
CA ALA A 213 -0.76 6.76 -10.75
C ALA A 213 -0.42 7.97 -9.87
N ALA A 214 -1.43 8.72 -9.40
CA ALA A 214 -1.22 9.86 -8.53
C ALA A 214 -0.49 9.48 -7.23
N SER A 215 -0.84 8.35 -6.61
CA SER A 215 -0.16 7.88 -5.39
C SER A 215 1.35 7.68 -5.57
N TRP A 216 1.78 7.20 -6.75
CA TRP A 216 3.20 7.03 -7.08
C TRP A 216 3.94 8.36 -7.24
N PHE A 217 3.25 9.41 -7.70
CA PHE A 217 3.82 10.75 -7.83
C PHE A 217 3.78 11.58 -6.55
N LEU A 218 2.88 11.25 -5.60
CA LEU A 218 2.82 11.91 -4.30
C LEU A 218 3.92 11.44 -3.35
N PHE A 219 4.40 10.21 -3.53
CA PHE A 219 5.46 9.66 -2.70
C PHE A 219 6.83 10.24 -3.09
N ASP A 220 7.56 10.79 -2.12
CA ASP A 220 8.93 11.30 -2.32
C ASP A 220 9.96 10.16 -2.32
N TRP A 221 10.08 9.51 -3.47
CA TRP A 221 10.98 8.38 -3.70
C TRP A 221 12.46 8.72 -3.50
N ASN A 222 12.86 10.00 -3.51
CA ASN A 222 14.24 10.38 -3.24
C ASN A 222 14.67 10.06 -1.79
N GLN A 223 13.73 9.92 -0.85
CA GLN A 223 14.06 9.48 0.52
C GLN A 223 14.48 8.01 0.58
N LEU A 224 13.92 7.17 -0.31
CA LEU A 224 14.21 5.73 -0.38
C LEU A 224 15.31 5.39 -1.37
N ALA A 225 15.42 6.14 -2.46
CA ALA A 225 16.40 5.93 -3.51
C ALA A 225 16.79 7.30 -4.11
N PRO A 226 17.68 8.06 -3.45
CA PRO A 226 18.13 9.35 -3.93
C PRO A 226 18.91 9.17 -5.21
N GLY A 227 18.71 10.08 -6.16
CA GLY A 227 19.47 10.11 -7.41
C GLY A 227 18.85 9.34 -8.57
N ILE A 228 17.82 8.51 -8.37
CA ILE A 228 17.09 7.85 -9.48
C ILE A 228 15.96 8.70 -10.07
N GLY A 229 15.74 9.90 -9.52
CA GLY A 229 14.77 10.87 -10.01
C GLY A 229 13.34 10.35 -9.97
N ILE A 230 12.58 10.57 -11.04
CA ILE A 230 11.16 10.20 -11.14
C ILE A 230 10.92 8.77 -11.67
N LEU A 231 11.98 7.97 -11.83
CA LEU A 231 11.87 6.62 -12.41
C LEU A 231 10.89 5.72 -11.63
N PRO A 232 10.92 5.66 -10.28
CA PRO A 232 9.94 4.89 -9.52
C PRO A 232 8.50 5.34 -9.78
N CYS A 233 8.28 6.66 -9.83
CA CYS A 233 6.98 7.25 -10.09
C CYS A 233 6.45 6.80 -11.46
N ILE A 234 7.27 6.89 -12.51
CA ILE A 234 6.89 6.49 -13.87
C ILE A 234 6.61 4.98 -13.93
N ALA A 235 7.53 4.15 -13.45
CA ALA A 235 7.39 2.69 -13.53
C ALA A 235 6.17 2.20 -12.75
N GLY A 236 5.96 2.73 -11.54
CA GLY A 236 4.79 2.46 -10.73
C GLY A 236 3.48 2.91 -11.38
N ALA A 237 3.40 4.15 -11.85
CA ALA A 237 2.22 4.66 -12.55
C ALA A 237 1.91 3.84 -13.81
N MET A 238 2.94 3.51 -14.61
CA MET A 238 2.78 2.68 -15.81
C MET A 238 2.29 1.27 -15.47
N SER A 239 2.75 0.68 -14.36
CA SER A 239 2.27 -0.65 -13.93
C SER A 239 0.77 -0.65 -13.60
N ILE A 240 0.27 0.42 -12.98
CA ILE A 240 -1.15 0.60 -12.67
C ILE A 240 -1.97 0.84 -13.94
N VAL A 241 -1.49 1.72 -14.83
CA VAL A 241 -2.15 2.02 -16.11
C VAL A 241 -2.22 0.76 -16.99
N LEU A 242 -1.12 0.02 -17.09
CA LEU A 242 -1.07 -1.24 -17.82
C LEU A 242 -1.99 -2.28 -17.21
N SER A 243 -1.99 -2.44 -15.88
CA SER A 243 -2.93 -3.33 -15.19
C SER A 243 -4.38 -2.96 -15.49
N SER A 244 -4.70 -1.67 -15.48
CA SER A 244 -6.04 -1.17 -15.81
C SER A 244 -6.42 -1.44 -17.27
N ALA A 245 -5.48 -1.26 -18.21
CA ALA A 245 -5.69 -1.57 -19.62
C ALA A 245 -5.88 -3.07 -19.88
N ILE A 246 -5.11 -3.93 -19.22
CA ILE A 246 -5.29 -5.38 -19.27
C ILE A 246 -6.67 -5.74 -18.72
N LEU A 247 -7.05 -5.19 -17.56
CA LEU A 247 -8.34 -5.45 -16.94
C LEU A 247 -9.51 -4.99 -17.79
N TYR A 248 -9.39 -3.89 -18.55
CA TYR A 248 -10.42 -3.49 -19.50
C TYR A 248 -10.84 -4.65 -20.41
N ARG A 249 -9.87 -5.43 -20.91
CA ARG A 249 -10.12 -6.60 -21.78
C ARG A 249 -10.31 -7.90 -21.01
N PHE A 250 -9.55 -8.13 -19.94
CA PHE A 250 -9.41 -9.41 -19.24
C PHE A 250 -9.81 -9.31 -17.75
N SER A 251 -11.13 -9.20 -17.52
CA SER A 251 -11.86 -9.50 -16.27
C SER A 251 -11.49 -10.79 -15.55
N LEU A 252 -11.12 -10.75 -14.26
CA LEU A 252 -11.48 -11.84 -13.35
C LEU A 252 -12.99 -12.16 -13.47
N PRO A 253 -13.38 -13.44 -13.35
CA PRO A 253 -14.79 -13.83 -13.35
C PRO A 253 -15.52 -13.20 -12.17
N LEU A 254 -16.77 -12.78 -12.36
CA LEU A 254 -17.59 -12.21 -11.30
C LEU A 254 -18.23 -13.32 -10.47
N ASN A 255 -18.23 -13.18 -9.15
CA ASN A 255 -18.89 -14.11 -8.24
C ASN A 255 -20.37 -13.73 -8.07
N ARG A 256 -21.25 -14.36 -8.87
CA ARG A 256 -22.70 -14.07 -8.90
C ARG A 256 -23.47 -14.41 -7.62
N GLY A 257 -22.83 -15.03 -6.63
CA GLY A 257 -23.45 -15.40 -5.35
C GLY A 257 -23.10 -14.47 -4.17
N LEU A 258 -22.36 -13.40 -4.39
CA LEU A 258 -21.96 -12.46 -3.33
C LEU A 258 -22.99 -11.33 -3.19
N SER A 259 -23.08 -10.77 -1.98
CA SER A 259 -23.98 -9.65 -1.70
C SER A 259 -23.53 -8.40 -2.44
N ASN A 260 -24.40 -7.82 -3.28
CA ASN A 260 -24.14 -6.55 -3.97
C ASN A 260 -24.49 -5.32 -3.12
N GLN A 261 -24.43 -5.46 -1.79
CA GLN A 261 -24.80 -4.36 -0.89
C GLN A 261 -23.82 -3.18 -1.03
N MET A 262 -24.36 -2.07 -1.53
CA MET A 262 -23.72 -0.76 -1.52
C MET A 262 -23.20 -0.40 -0.11
N PRO A 263 -22.08 0.32 0.01
CA PRO A 263 -21.70 0.95 1.27
C PRO A 263 -22.87 1.75 1.84
N THR A 264 -23.21 1.46 3.10
CA THR A 264 -24.27 2.19 3.81
C THR A 264 -23.75 3.54 4.31
N ARG A 265 -24.65 4.43 4.72
CA ARG A 265 -24.26 5.72 5.36
C ARG A 265 -23.30 5.54 6.54
N TRP A 266 -23.41 4.43 7.28
CA TRP A 266 -22.53 4.14 8.42
C TRP A 266 -21.11 3.80 7.99
N HIS A 267 -20.94 3.15 6.83
CA HIS A 267 -19.61 2.91 6.26
C HIS A 267 -18.94 4.23 5.86
N LEU A 268 -19.70 5.17 5.29
CA LEU A 268 -19.21 6.51 4.95
C LEU A 268 -18.81 7.29 6.22
N VAL A 269 -19.70 7.34 7.22
CA VAL A 269 -19.38 8.03 8.49
C VAL A 269 -18.16 7.41 9.14
N ALA A 270 -18.06 6.08 9.18
CA ALA A 270 -16.91 5.40 9.75
C ALA A 270 -15.61 5.71 9.00
N SER A 271 -15.60 5.62 7.66
CA SER A 271 -14.37 5.88 6.88
C SER A 271 -13.88 7.32 7.02
N TRP A 272 -14.78 8.30 6.99
CA TRP A 272 -14.41 9.70 7.20
C TRP A 272 -14.03 10.02 8.65
N SER A 273 -14.66 9.37 9.63
CA SER A 273 -14.24 9.48 11.04
C SER A 273 -12.82 8.95 11.22
N LEU A 274 -12.46 7.84 10.56
CA LEU A 274 -11.09 7.33 10.57
C LEU A 274 -10.10 8.35 10.01
N VAL A 275 -10.42 9.06 8.93
CA VAL A 275 -9.57 10.14 8.42
C VAL A 275 -9.36 11.21 9.49
N PHE A 276 -10.41 11.65 10.17
CA PHE A 276 -10.28 12.64 11.25
C PHE A 276 -9.36 12.13 12.37
N PHE A 277 -9.57 10.89 12.83
CA PHE A 277 -8.76 10.28 13.89
C PHE A 277 -7.33 9.95 13.48
N VAL A 278 -7.01 9.90 12.19
CA VAL A 278 -5.65 9.65 11.69
C VAL A 278 -4.97 10.97 11.34
N ALA A 279 -5.61 11.81 10.52
CA ALA A 279 -5.04 13.07 10.04
C ALA A 279 -4.77 14.07 11.17
N VAL A 280 -5.69 14.21 12.14
CA VAL A 280 -5.54 15.17 13.22
C VAL A 280 -4.31 14.85 14.10
N PRO A 281 -4.14 13.60 14.60
CA PRO A 281 -2.90 13.22 15.27
C PRO A 281 -1.66 13.35 14.39
N SER A 282 -1.73 12.94 13.11
CA SER A 282 -0.59 13.04 12.19
C SER A 282 -0.12 14.49 12.06
N VAL A 283 -1.04 15.44 11.89
CA VAL A 283 -0.74 16.87 11.75
C VAL A 283 -0.29 17.50 13.07
N LEU A 284 -1.00 17.24 14.17
CA LEU A 284 -0.79 17.96 15.43
C LEU A 284 0.34 17.39 16.28
N TRP A 285 0.56 16.07 16.24
CA TRP A 285 1.47 15.40 17.18
C TRP A 285 2.64 14.72 16.48
N PHE A 286 2.42 14.07 15.34
CA PHE A 286 3.46 13.25 14.71
C PHE A 286 4.38 13.98 13.73
N GLN A 287 4.02 15.18 13.23
CA GLN A 287 4.84 15.90 12.24
C GLN A 287 6.28 16.20 12.71
N ASN A 288 6.44 16.53 14.00
CA ASN A 288 7.74 16.82 14.60
C ASN A 288 8.34 15.60 15.32
N GLY A 289 7.66 14.45 15.24
CA GLY A 289 7.97 13.28 16.04
C GLY A 289 7.41 13.36 17.46
N VAL A 290 6.79 12.27 17.90
CA VAL A 290 6.46 12.08 19.31
C VAL A 290 7.58 11.28 19.95
N LYS A 291 8.16 11.81 21.02
CA LYS A 291 9.07 11.07 21.90
C LYS A 291 8.36 10.71 23.21
N TRP A 292 8.36 9.43 23.55
CA TRP A 292 7.91 8.90 24.83
C TRP A 292 9.12 8.84 25.75
N THR A 293 9.28 9.87 26.58
CA THR A 293 10.28 9.91 27.66
C THR A 293 9.87 9.04 28.83
#